data_AF-F0G7F4-F1
#
_entry.id   AF-F0G7F4-F1
#
_cell.length_a   1.000
_cell.length_b   1.000
_cell.length_c   1.000
_cell.angle_alpha   90.00
_cell.angle_beta   90.00
_cell.angle_gamma   90.00
#
_symmetry.space_group_name_H-M   'P 1'
#
loop_
_entity.id
_entity.type
_entity.pdbx_description
1 polymer ?
#
loop_
_entity_poly.entity_id
_entity_poly.type
_entity_poly.pdbx_seq_one_letter_code
_entity_poly.pdbx_strand_id
1 'polypeptide(L)'
;MSYGVHKLVGELIRADWTRRGKLDGRALRLPGIVARPALSAGHGSAFMSQIFRAAQRGQSYTCPVSPSASVWWMSRRCCVDNLLHAARLAAEGLHAGRVWTPPVLHLSVQEIVDALVRRFGAFGVDYAPLERIEQIFGRQPPLTDRRAIEAGFQHDGTIDAFVTHALELEAS
;
A
#
# COMPACT_ATOMS: atom_id res chain seq x y z
N MET A 1 -13.15 17.87 -9.57
CA MET A 1 -13.55 16.48 -9.26
C MET A 1 -12.37 15.78 -8.60
N SER A 2 -12.53 15.18 -7.41
CA SER A 2 -11.41 14.64 -6.64
C SER A 2 -10.94 13.28 -7.18
N TYR A 3 -9.69 12.89 -6.90
CA TYR A 3 -9.11 11.59 -7.29
C TYR A 3 -10.02 10.41 -6.90
N GLY A 4 -10.61 10.44 -5.71
CA GLY A 4 -11.53 9.40 -5.23
C GLY A 4 -12.79 9.27 -6.08
N VAL A 5 -13.37 10.39 -6.53
CA VAL A 5 -14.56 10.36 -7.40
C VAL A 5 -14.22 9.69 -8.73
N HIS A 6 -13.08 10.00 -9.35
CA HIS A 6 -12.68 9.34 -10.60
C HIS A 6 -12.49 7.82 -10.42
N LYS A 7 -11.93 7.38 -9.29
CA LYS A 7 -11.79 5.95 -8.99
C LYS A 7 -13.13 5.26 -8.80
N LEU A 8 -14.06 5.90 -8.07
CA LEU A 8 -15.41 5.37 -7.88
C LEU A 8 -16.18 5.26 -9.21
N VAL A 9 -16.09 6.26 -10.08
CA VAL A 9 -16.67 6.19 -11.43
C VAL A 9 -16.11 5.00 -12.21
N GLY A 10 -14.80 4.77 -12.15
CA GLY A 10 -14.17 3.60 -12.77
C GLY A 10 -14.68 2.27 -12.22
N GLU A 11 -14.87 2.16 -10.90
CA GLU A 11 -15.45 0.97 -10.26
C GLU A 11 -16.86 0.69 -10.76
N LEU A 12 -17.69 1.74 -10.93
CA LEU A 12 -19.06 1.63 -11.43
C LEU A 12 -19.12 1.22 -12.90
N ILE A 13 -18.29 1.83 -13.76
CA ILE A 13 -18.21 1.46 -15.19
C ILE A 13 -17.83 -0.02 -15.34
N ARG A 14 -16.79 -0.45 -14.62
CA ARG A 14 -16.36 -1.85 -14.61
C ARG A 14 -17.49 -2.78 -14.12
N ALA A 15 -18.20 -2.41 -13.06
CA ALA A 15 -19.30 -3.21 -12.53
C ALA A 15 -20.44 -3.38 -13.55
N ASP A 16 -20.83 -2.32 -14.27
CA ASP A 16 -21.85 -2.41 -15.32
C ASP A 16 -21.41 -3.33 -16.46
N TRP A 17 -20.18 -3.19 -16.94
CA TRP A 17 -19.66 -4.02 -18.01
C TRP A 17 -19.53 -5.50 -17.59
N THR A 18 -19.18 -5.75 -16.33
CA THR A 18 -19.14 -7.11 -15.77
C THR A 18 -20.53 -7.74 -15.73
N ARG A 19 -21.52 -7.02 -15.19
CA ARG A 19 -22.92 -7.49 -15.13
C ARG A 19 -23.50 -7.77 -16.52
N ARG A 20 -23.06 -7.03 -17.54
CA ARG A 20 -23.48 -7.20 -18.94
C ARG A 20 -22.70 -8.27 -19.71
N GLY A 21 -21.79 -8.99 -19.04
CA GLY A 21 -20.95 -10.03 -19.65
C GLY A 21 -19.96 -9.49 -20.69
N LYS A 22 -19.63 -8.19 -20.65
CA LYS A 22 -18.69 -7.55 -21.58
C LYS A 22 -17.22 -7.74 -21.16
N LEU A 23 -16.97 -7.97 -19.88
CA LEU A 23 -15.68 -8.35 -19.31
C LEU A 23 -15.88 -9.11 -17.99
N ASP A 24 -14.85 -9.80 -17.50
CA ASP A 24 -14.81 -10.30 -16.12
C ASP A 24 -14.01 -9.32 -15.25
N GLY A 25 -14.70 -8.30 -14.75
CA GLY A 25 -14.07 -7.18 -14.07
C GLY A 25 -13.87 -7.44 -12.60
N ARG A 26 -12.68 -7.14 -12.09
CA ARG A 26 -12.31 -7.26 -10.68
C ARG A 26 -11.53 -6.01 -10.28
N ALA A 27 -11.72 -5.50 -9.06
CA ALA A 27 -11.01 -4.32 -8.59
C ALA A 27 -10.49 -4.48 -7.16
N LEU A 28 -9.30 -3.93 -6.91
CA LEU A 28 -8.71 -3.86 -5.57
C LEU A 28 -8.48 -2.40 -5.17
N ARG A 29 -8.87 -2.06 -3.95
CA ARG A 29 -8.58 -0.76 -3.32
C ARG A 29 -7.26 -0.88 -2.56
N LEU A 30 -6.18 -0.57 -3.26
CA LEU A 30 -4.82 -0.75 -2.77
C LEU A 30 -4.40 0.39 -1.82
N PRO A 31 -3.59 0.09 -0.77
CA PRO A 31 -3.04 1.09 0.14
C PRO A 31 -1.78 1.76 -0.44
N GLY A 32 -0.92 2.33 0.41
CA GLY A 32 0.39 2.82 0.00
C GLY A 32 1.34 1.67 -0.32
N ILE A 33 1.66 1.49 -1.61
CA ILE A 33 2.55 0.43 -2.09
C ILE A 33 4.03 0.82 -1.97
N VAL A 34 4.86 -0.09 -1.45
CA VAL A 34 6.30 0.14 -1.16
C VAL A 34 7.18 -1.02 -1.64
N ALA A 35 8.39 -0.84 -2.18
CA ALA A 35 8.98 0.39 -2.67
C ALA A 35 8.60 0.63 -4.15
N ARG A 36 8.25 1.89 -4.47
CA ARG A 36 8.03 2.34 -5.85
C ARG A 36 9.31 2.86 -6.47
N PRO A 37 9.59 2.63 -7.78
CA PRO A 37 10.78 3.15 -8.48
C PRO A 37 11.02 4.66 -8.28
N ALA A 38 12.29 5.09 -8.32
CA ALA A 38 12.72 6.46 -7.97
C ALA A 38 12.10 7.58 -8.81
N LEU A 39 11.60 7.26 -10.00
CA LEU A 39 10.93 8.20 -10.90
C LEU A 39 9.57 8.70 -10.37
N SER A 40 9.05 8.16 -9.25
CA SER A 40 7.77 8.58 -8.67
C SER A 40 7.86 9.68 -7.60
N ALA A 41 8.87 10.55 -7.67
CA ALA A 41 9.04 11.67 -6.74
C ALA A 41 8.07 12.82 -7.11
N GLY A 42 6.99 12.99 -6.36
CA GLY A 42 6.03 14.09 -6.60
C GLY A 42 4.66 13.92 -5.96
N HIS A 43 4.33 12.75 -5.43
CA HIS A 43 3.08 12.49 -4.73
C HIS A 43 3.29 12.50 -3.21
N GLY A 44 2.29 12.93 -2.44
CA GLY A 44 2.40 13.00 -0.97
C GLY A 44 2.69 11.65 -0.30
N SER A 45 2.46 10.51 -0.96
CA SER A 45 2.87 9.17 -0.49
C SER A 45 4.31 8.78 -0.85
N ALA A 46 5.11 9.67 -1.44
CA ALA A 46 6.49 9.35 -1.83
C ALA A 46 7.38 9.01 -0.62
N PHE A 47 7.12 9.61 0.54
CA PHE A 47 7.89 9.37 1.76
C PHE A 47 7.95 7.88 2.12
N MET A 48 6.86 7.15 1.89
CA MET A 48 6.74 5.72 2.19
C MET A 48 7.82 4.89 1.48
N SER A 49 8.24 5.26 0.27
CA SER A 49 9.32 4.56 -0.44
C SER A 49 10.70 5.21 -0.23
N GLN A 50 10.74 6.51 0.06
CA GLN A 50 12.01 7.24 0.28
C GLN A 50 12.69 6.81 1.59
N ILE A 51 11.94 6.62 2.66
CA ILE A 51 12.50 6.22 3.96
C ILE A 51 13.20 4.84 3.89
N PHE A 52 12.62 3.90 3.15
CA PHE A 52 13.20 2.58 2.90
C PHE A 52 14.54 2.65 2.17
N ARG A 53 14.63 3.51 1.15
CA ARG A 53 15.86 3.70 0.38
C ARG A 53 16.93 4.43 1.15
N ALA A 54 16.54 5.44 1.93
CA ALA A 54 17.47 6.15 2.79
C ALA A 54 18.12 5.17 3.78
N ALA A 55 17.32 4.33 4.42
CA ALA A 55 17.82 3.26 5.29
C ALA A 55 18.76 2.29 4.55
N GLN A 56 18.36 1.79 3.38
CA GLN A 56 19.17 0.87 2.58
C GLN A 56 20.54 1.46 2.18
N ARG A 57 20.61 2.79 2.00
CA ARG A 57 21.83 3.51 1.62
C ARG A 57 22.58 4.11 2.82
N GLY A 58 22.08 3.94 4.04
CA GLY A 58 22.63 4.62 5.23
C GLY A 58 22.61 6.14 5.14
N GLN A 59 21.67 6.71 4.37
CA GLN A 59 21.55 8.15 4.15
C GLN A 59 20.56 8.77 5.13
N SER A 60 20.84 10.00 5.58
CA SER A 60 19.89 10.75 6.38
C SER A 60 18.62 11.07 5.59
N TYR A 61 17.47 11.07 6.28
CA TYR A 61 16.16 11.35 5.69
C TYR A 61 15.32 12.26 6.59
N THR A 62 14.68 13.26 6.01
CA THR A 62 13.68 14.08 6.70
C THR A 62 12.28 13.61 6.31
N CYS A 63 11.58 12.98 7.25
CA CYS A 63 10.24 12.46 7.05
C CYS A 63 9.19 13.59 7.13
N PRO A 64 8.27 13.71 6.15
CA PRO A 64 7.28 14.79 6.12
C PRO A 64 6.03 14.52 6.97
N VAL A 65 6.07 13.52 7.85
CA VAL A 65 4.99 13.16 8.77
C VAL A 65 5.59 12.83 10.14
N SER A 66 4.79 12.90 11.19
CA SER A 66 5.22 12.59 12.56
C SER A 66 5.63 11.11 12.72
N PRO A 67 6.51 10.77 13.69
CA PRO A 67 6.83 9.38 14.01
C PRO A 67 5.60 8.54 14.37
N SER A 68 4.59 9.17 14.99
CA SER A 68 3.31 8.56 15.34
C SER A 68 2.33 8.42 14.18
N ALA A 69 2.65 8.95 13.00
CA ALA A 69 1.75 8.92 11.84
C ALA A 69 1.40 7.47 11.48
N SER A 70 0.11 7.16 11.45
CA SER A 70 -0.41 5.83 11.16
C SER A 70 -0.75 5.68 9.69
N VAL A 71 -0.22 4.63 9.06
CA VAL A 71 -0.24 4.44 7.61
C VAL A 71 -0.62 3.01 7.26
N TRP A 72 -1.27 2.82 6.10
CA TRP A 72 -1.49 1.51 5.50
C TRP A 72 -0.36 1.14 4.56
N TRP A 73 0.37 0.08 4.90
CA TRP A 73 1.53 -0.41 4.18
C TRP A 73 1.23 -1.71 3.45
N MET A 74 1.79 -1.84 2.25
CA MET A 74 1.81 -3.08 1.49
C MET A 74 3.03 -3.10 0.58
N SER A 75 3.72 -4.23 0.50
CA SER A 75 4.83 -4.34 -0.43
C SER A 75 4.35 -4.41 -1.89
N ARG A 76 5.21 -4.04 -2.82
CA ARG A 76 4.96 -4.24 -4.25
C ARG A 76 4.74 -5.71 -4.57
N ARG A 77 5.47 -6.61 -3.92
CA ARG A 77 5.32 -8.06 -4.08
C ARG A 77 3.91 -8.51 -3.68
N CYS A 78 3.50 -8.19 -2.45
CA CYS A 78 2.16 -8.51 -1.94
C CYS A 78 1.05 -7.90 -2.81
N CYS A 79 1.24 -6.67 -3.30
CA CYS A 79 0.31 -6.05 -4.24
C CYS A 79 0.15 -6.86 -5.54
N VAL A 80 1.26 -7.32 -6.13
CA VAL A 80 1.23 -8.14 -7.35
C VAL A 80 0.56 -9.48 -7.07
N ASP A 81 0.92 -10.14 -5.97
CA ASP A 81 0.34 -11.43 -5.59
C ASP A 81 -1.18 -11.32 -5.38
N ASN A 82 -1.65 -10.26 -4.72
CA ASN A 82 -3.09 -9.98 -4.57
C ASN A 82 -3.78 -9.70 -5.92
N LEU A 83 -3.14 -8.98 -6.85
CA LEU A 83 -3.71 -8.74 -8.19
C LEU A 83 -3.82 -10.05 -9.00
N LEU A 84 -2.79 -10.91 -8.93
CA LEU A 84 -2.81 -12.23 -9.57
C LEU A 84 -3.86 -13.14 -8.94
N HIS A 85 -3.99 -13.12 -7.61
CA HIS A 85 -5.03 -13.84 -6.88
C HIS A 85 -6.42 -13.37 -7.32
N ALA A 86 -6.65 -12.04 -7.33
CA ALA A 86 -7.89 -11.45 -7.82
C ALA A 86 -8.21 -11.94 -9.23
N ALA A 87 -7.24 -12.01 -10.14
CA ALA A 87 -7.43 -12.47 -11.52
C ALA A 87 -7.69 -13.98 -11.66
N ARG A 88 -7.36 -14.79 -10.64
CA ARG A 88 -7.53 -16.25 -10.65
C ARG A 88 -8.76 -16.75 -9.88
N LEU A 89 -9.40 -15.90 -9.08
CA LEU A 89 -10.65 -16.26 -8.39
C LEU A 89 -11.69 -16.82 -9.37
N ALA A 90 -12.37 -17.89 -8.97
CA ALA A 90 -13.51 -18.43 -9.69
C ALA A 90 -14.61 -17.37 -9.76
N ALA A 91 -15.28 -17.25 -10.91
CA ALA A 91 -16.31 -16.22 -11.09
C ALA A 91 -17.61 -16.58 -10.35
N GLU A 92 -17.79 -17.88 -10.09
CA GLU A 92 -18.91 -18.47 -9.38
C GLU A 92 -18.92 -18.03 -7.91
N GLY A 93 -20.06 -17.54 -7.44
CA GLY A 93 -20.22 -17.13 -6.04
C GLY A 93 -19.61 -15.77 -5.65
N LEU A 94 -18.93 -15.07 -6.58
CA LEU A 94 -18.44 -13.71 -6.31
C LEU A 94 -19.62 -12.73 -6.18
N HIS A 95 -19.55 -11.82 -5.20
CA HIS A 95 -20.53 -10.75 -5.06
C HIS A 95 -20.55 -9.85 -6.30
N ALA A 96 -21.71 -9.30 -6.65
CA ALA A 96 -21.90 -8.48 -7.86
C ALA A 96 -20.90 -7.30 -7.95
N GLY A 97 -20.45 -6.78 -6.81
CA GLY A 97 -19.45 -5.74 -6.74
C GLY A 97 -18.08 -6.16 -7.29
N ARG A 98 -17.56 -7.36 -6.98
CA ARG A 98 -16.20 -7.80 -7.32
C ARG A 98 -15.12 -6.72 -7.06
N VAL A 99 -15.30 -5.99 -5.97
CA VAL A 99 -14.35 -5.00 -5.43
C VAL A 99 -14.00 -5.43 -4.03
N TRP A 100 -12.71 -5.43 -3.72
CA TRP A 100 -12.17 -5.76 -2.40
C TRP A 100 -11.17 -4.71 -1.94
N THR A 101 -11.10 -4.51 -0.63
CA THR A 101 -10.00 -3.81 0.00
C THR A 101 -9.11 -4.86 0.67
N PRO A 102 -7.95 -5.22 0.09
CA PRO A 102 -7.09 -6.25 0.68
C PRO A 102 -6.68 -5.89 2.12
N PRO A 103 -6.38 -6.89 2.96
CA PRO A 103 -5.75 -6.64 4.25
C PRO A 103 -4.47 -5.83 4.10
N VAL A 104 -4.15 -5.02 5.10
CA VAL A 104 -2.98 -4.12 5.10
C VAL A 104 -2.22 -4.23 6.40
N LEU A 105 -0.93 -3.93 6.38
CA LEU A 105 -0.23 -3.61 7.62
C LEU A 105 -0.58 -2.18 8.02
N HIS A 106 -1.11 -1.99 9.23
CA HIS A 106 -1.43 -0.69 9.79
C HIS A 106 -0.40 -0.38 10.88
N LEU A 107 0.60 0.42 10.53
CA LEU A 107 1.80 0.66 11.36
C LEU A 107 2.11 2.15 11.39
N SER A 108 2.68 2.59 12.50
CA SER A 108 3.27 3.91 12.63
C SER A 108 4.57 4.04 11.84
N VAL A 109 4.96 5.27 11.52
CA VAL A 109 6.26 5.55 10.89
C VAL A 109 7.42 5.12 11.79
N GLN A 110 7.29 5.28 13.11
CA GLN A 110 8.33 4.85 14.05
C GLN A 110 8.55 3.34 14.01
N GLU A 111 7.49 2.52 13.98
CA GLU A 111 7.62 1.06 13.86
C GLU A 111 8.38 0.66 12.59
N ILE A 112 8.12 1.35 11.48
CA ILE A 112 8.85 1.16 10.21
C ILE A 112 10.32 1.57 10.35
N VAL A 113 10.61 2.72 10.95
CA VAL A 113 12.00 3.17 11.19
C VAL A 113 12.75 2.14 12.03
N ASP A 114 12.14 1.66 13.11
CA ASP A 114 12.76 0.66 13.99
C ASP A 114 13.07 -0.64 13.22
N ALA A 115 12.15 -1.10 12.37
CA ALA A 115 12.37 -2.28 11.53
C ALA A 115 13.49 -2.07 10.50
N LEU A 116 13.56 -0.89 9.90
CA LEU A 116 14.63 -0.52 8.98
C LEU A 116 15.99 -0.45 9.69
N VAL A 117 16.05 0.12 10.90
CA VAL A 117 17.27 0.15 11.72
C VAL A 117 17.73 -1.25 12.10
N ARG A 118 16.80 -2.13 12.51
CA ARG A 118 17.12 -3.55 12.76
C ARG A 118 17.71 -4.24 11.54
N ARG A 119 17.23 -3.91 10.33
CA ARG A 119 17.64 -4.57 9.08
C ARG A 119 18.94 -4.04 8.47
N PHE A 120 19.14 -2.73 8.50
CA PHE A 120 20.21 -2.02 7.77
C PHE A 120 21.22 -1.30 8.67
N GLY A 121 20.96 -1.24 9.98
CA GLY A 121 21.73 -0.43 10.91
C GLY A 121 21.20 1.00 11.06
N ALA A 122 21.85 1.78 11.93
CA ALA A 122 21.42 3.14 12.21
C ALA A 122 21.58 4.07 10.98
N PHE A 123 20.59 4.92 10.75
CA PHE A 123 20.61 6.00 9.77
C PHE A 123 19.92 7.24 10.36
N GLY A 124 20.25 8.43 9.87
CA GLY A 124 19.65 9.68 10.39
C GLY A 124 18.20 9.82 9.96
N VAL A 125 17.28 10.00 10.91
CA VAL A 125 15.88 10.34 10.62
C VAL A 125 15.49 11.59 11.38
N ASP A 126 15.20 12.65 10.64
CA ASP A 126 14.56 13.86 11.15
C ASP A 126 13.09 13.87 10.75
N TYR A 127 12.29 14.67 11.46
CA TYR A 127 10.86 14.80 11.19
C TYR A 127 10.50 16.27 10.95
N ALA A 128 9.91 16.56 9.79
CA ALA A 128 9.35 17.88 9.45
C ALA A 128 7.89 17.71 8.99
N PRO A 129 6.95 17.44 9.92
CA PRO A 129 5.58 17.10 9.56
C PRO A 129 4.88 18.19 8.76
N LEU A 130 4.32 17.80 7.62
CA LEU A 130 3.47 18.64 6.79
C LEU A 130 2.02 18.21 7.01
N GLU A 131 1.23 19.06 7.66
CA GLU A 131 -0.15 18.75 8.07
C GLU A 131 -0.99 18.17 6.93
N ARG A 132 -0.88 18.73 5.72
CA ARG A 132 -1.60 18.22 4.54
C ARG A 132 -1.21 16.79 4.17
N ILE A 133 0.07 16.42 4.26
CA ILE A 133 0.54 15.06 3.94
C ILE A 133 0.10 14.11 5.04
N GLU A 134 0.25 14.50 6.30
CA GLU A 134 -0.14 13.67 7.44
C GLU A 134 -1.64 13.42 7.48
N GLN A 135 -2.48 14.41 7.19
CA GLN A 135 -3.93 14.19 7.08
C GLN A 135 -4.30 13.18 6.00
N ILE A 136 -3.62 13.20 4.85
CA ILE A 136 -3.97 12.35 3.71
C ILE A 136 -3.38 10.94 3.85
N PHE A 137 -2.18 10.82 4.44
CA PHE A 137 -1.41 9.56 4.42
C PHE A 137 -1.02 9.03 5.80
N GLY A 138 -0.99 9.88 6.83
CA GLY A 138 -0.48 9.57 8.18
C GLY A 138 -1.53 9.52 9.30
N ARG A 139 -2.83 9.64 8.98
CA ARG A 139 -3.94 9.48 9.92
C ARG A 139 -4.90 8.39 9.48
N GLN A 140 -4.36 7.30 8.94
CA GLN A 140 -5.18 6.20 8.48
C GLN A 140 -5.80 5.48 9.68
N PRO A 141 -7.10 5.12 9.64
CA PRO A 141 -7.71 4.29 10.65
C PRO A 141 -7.38 2.81 10.44
N PRO A 142 -7.60 1.92 11.41
CA PRO A 142 -7.60 0.48 11.17
C PRO A 142 -8.53 0.12 10.01
N LEU A 143 -8.07 -0.77 9.12
CA LEU A 143 -8.79 -1.16 7.91
C LEU A 143 -9.05 -2.65 7.90
N THR A 144 -10.32 -3.03 7.74
CA THR A 144 -10.70 -4.45 7.68
C THR A 144 -11.87 -4.62 6.73
N ASP A 145 -11.68 -5.44 5.70
CA ASP A 145 -12.74 -5.92 4.81
C ASP A 145 -12.84 -7.44 4.94
N ARG A 146 -13.84 -7.92 5.68
CA ARG A 146 -14.03 -9.36 5.92
C ARG A 146 -14.17 -10.14 4.62
N ARG A 147 -14.80 -9.57 3.60
CA ARG A 147 -14.96 -10.21 2.29
C ARG A 147 -13.63 -10.40 1.58
N ALA A 148 -12.66 -9.50 1.79
CA ALA A 148 -11.33 -9.65 1.23
C ALA A 148 -10.56 -10.78 1.95
N ILE A 149 -10.69 -10.85 3.27
CA ILE A 149 -10.08 -11.93 4.07
C ILE A 149 -10.66 -13.29 3.68
N GLU A 150 -11.99 -13.40 3.62
CA GLU A 150 -12.70 -14.63 3.23
C GLU A 150 -12.39 -15.05 1.79
N ALA A 151 -12.16 -14.08 0.89
CA ALA A 151 -11.73 -14.34 -0.47
C ALA A 151 -10.24 -14.71 -0.58
N GLY A 152 -9.48 -14.72 0.51
CA GLY A 152 -8.08 -15.16 0.56
C GLY A 152 -7.04 -14.09 0.21
N PHE A 153 -7.41 -12.80 0.19
CA PHE A 153 -6.43 -11.72 0.05
C PHE A 153 -5.56 -11.60 1.30
N GLN A 154 -4.32 -11.12 1.12
CA GLN A 154 -3.30 -11.11 2.18
C GLN A 154 -2.61 -9.75 2.30
N HIS A 155 -2.01 -9.49 3.46
CA HIS A 155 -0.95 -8.48 3.64
C HIS A 155 0.41 -9.20 3.75
N ASP A 156 1.49 -8.46 3.96
CA ASP A 156 2.87 -8.99 4.05
C ASP A 156 3.18 -9.90 5.25
N GLY A 157 2.19 -10.29 6.05
CA GLY A 157 2.38 -11.07 7.28
C GLY A 157 2.95 -10.25 8.43
N THR A 158 4.27 -10.02 8.44
CA THR A 158 4.98 -9.30 9.52
C THR A 158 5.67 -8.04 8.99
N ILE A 159 6.06 -7.15 9.90
CA ILE A 159 6.83 -5.94 9.54
C ILE A 159 8.19 -6.30 8.91
N ASP A 160 8.86 -7.34 9.39
CA ASP A 160 10.18 -7.74 8.86
C ASP A 160 10.05 -8.41 7.48
N ALA A 161 8.99 -9.19 7.25
CA ALA A 161 8.66 -9.74 5.94
C ALA A 161 8.31 -8.62 4.94
N PHE A 162 7.51 -7.63 5.38
CA PHE A 162 7.23 -6.43 4.60
C PHE A 162 8.49 -5.68 4.20
N VAL A 163 9.41 -5.43 5.14
CA VAL A 163 10.69 -4.75 4.87
C VAL A 163 11.53 -5.51 3.84
N THR A 164 11.53 -6.84 3.92
CA THR A 164 12.22 -7.69 2.94
C THR A 164 11.57 -7.57 1.57
N HIS A 165 10.28 -7.86 1.45
CA HIS A 165 9.53 -7.85 0.19
C HIS A 165 9.52 -6.48 -0.50
N ALA A 166 9.51 -5.39 0.27
CA ALA A 166 9.49 -4.03 -0.27
C ALA A 166 10.72 -3.69 -1.12
N LEU A 167 11.86 -4.37 -0.90
CA LEU A 167 13.16 -4.05 -1.49
C LEU A 167 13.72 -5.13 -2.44
N GLU A 168 13.06 -6.29 -2.57
CA GLU A 168 13.52 -7.45 -3.36
C GLU A 168 13.83 -7.16 -4.84
N LEU A 169 13.22 -6.14 -5.43
CA LEU A 169 13.25 -5.92 -6.88
C LEU A 169 14.08 -4.70 -7.32
N GLU A 170 14.93 -4.15 -6.44
CA GLU A 170 15.90 -3.09 -6.80
C GLU A 170 17.32 -3.63 -7.05
N ALA A 171 17.53 -4.95 -6.97
CA ALA A 171 18.83 -5.60 -7.12
C ALA A 171 19.14 -6.06 -8.57
N SER A 172 18.69 -5.34 -9.60
CA SER A 172 18.97 -5.67 -11.01
C SER A 172 19.68 -4.54 -11.74
#